data_AF-A0A9C9WCG7-F1
#
_entry.id   AF-A0A9C9WCG7-F1
#
_cell.length_a   1.000
_cell.length_b   1.000
_cell.length_c   1.000
_cell.angle_alpha   90.00
_cell.angle_beta   90.00
_cell.angle_gamma   90.00
#
_symmetry.space_group_name_H-M   'P 1'
#
loop_
_entity.id
_entity.type
_entity.pdbx_description
1 polymer ?
#
loop_
_entity_poly.entity_id
_entity_poly.type
_entity_poly.pdbx_seq_one_letter_code
_entity_poly.pdbx_strand_id
1 'polypeptide(L)'
;MPRWAQWVSLGLVFSLVILVVVLNVKGDDPCKRMTTQELIAFYPELDELARKHQLETDKLLTLHRTQDVLVNLKMSSEQLDPEEALQISLRQVNEVAALRKAQAAEFEALCRKVVKRGW
;
A
#
# COMPACT_ATOMS: atom_id res chain seq x y z
N MET A 1 43.77 36.14 -5.89
CA MET A 1 42.39 35.83 -5.44
C MET A 1 42.47 34.76 -4.38
N PRO A 2 41.96 34.99 -3.16
CA PRO A 2 42.31 34.11 -2.05
C PRO A 2 41.35 32.92 -1.92
N ARG A 3 41.92 31.72 -1.73
CA ARG A 3 41.26 30.40 -1.76
C ARG A 3 40.15 30.20 -0.70
N TRP A 4 40.02 31.08 0.30
CA TRP A 4 39.01 30.98 1.35
C TRP A 4 37.59 31.34 0.87
N ALA A 5 37.45 32.17 -0.17
CA ALA A 5 36.14 32.55 -0.71
C ALA A 5 35.39 31.37 -1.40
N GLN A 6 36.13 30.35 -1.85
CA GLN A 6 35.57 29.22 -2.58
C GLN A 6 34.88 28.20 -1.65
N TRP A 7 35.33 28.09 -0.39
CA TRP A 7 34.75 27.18 0.62
C TRP A 7 33.46 27.73 1.23
N VAL A 8 33.39 29.05 1.44
CA VAL A 8 32.18 29.71 1.98
C VAL A 8 31.02 29.61 0.98
N SER A 9 31.32 29.66 -0.32
CA SER A 9 30.33 29.54 -1.40
C SER A 9 29.69 28.14 -1.47
N LEU A 10 30.47 27.08 -1.25
CA LEU A 10 29.97 25.69 -1.23
C LEU A 10 29.11 25.39 0.01
N GLY A 11 29.50 25.90 1.19
CA GLY A 11 28.74 25.71 2.42
C GLY A 11 27.35 26.37 2.39
N LEU A 12 27.26 27.57 1.79
CA LEU A 12 25.99 28.28 1.60
C LEU A 12 25.07 27.57 0.60
N VAL A 13 25.59 27.01 -0.49
CA VAL A 13 24.80 26.24 -1.45
C VAL A 13 24.30 24.94 -0.81
N PHE A 14 25.14 24.22 -0.07
CA PHE A 14 24.69 23.01 0.65
C PHE A 14 23.61 23.33 1.69
N SER A 15 23.78 24.42 2.45
CA SER A 15 22.77 24.83 3.43
C SER A 15 21.46 25.28 2.77
N LEU A 16 21.52 25.92 1.59
CA LEU A 16 20.32 26.28 0.81
C LEU A 16 19.63 25.04 0.22
N VAL A 17 20.38 24.04 -0.27
CA VAL A 17 19.80 22.80 -0.82
C VAL A 17 19.09 22.01 0.29
N ILE A 18 19.69 21.91 1.49
CA ILE A 18 19.05 21.27 2.64
C ILE A 18 17.80 22.06 3.06
N LEU A 19 17.87 23.39 3.09
CA LEU A 19 16.71 24.22 3.44
C LEU A 19 15.58 24.13 2.40
N VAL A 20 15.91 24.04 1.10
CA VAL A 20 14.93 23.85 0.02
C VAL A 20 14.31 22.45 0.07
N VAL A 21 15.08 21.40 0.40
CA VAL A 21 14.54 20.05 0.61
C VAL A 21 13.61 20.02 1.83
N VAL A 22 13.94 20.72 2.91
CA VAL A 22 13.08 20.82 4.11
C VAL A 22 11.85 21.71 3.88
N LEU A 23 11.94 22.76 3.06
CA LEU A 23 10.83 23.69 2.78
C LEU A 23 9.91 23.25 1.64
N ASN A 24 10.35 22.36 0.73
CA ASN A 24 9.46 21.76 -0.29
C ASN A 24 8.59 20.62 0.24
N VAL A 25 8.73 20.23 1.51
CA VAL A 25 7.80 19.33 2.22
C VAL A 25 6.63 20.14 2.80
N LYS A 26 6.09 21.06 2.01
CA LYS A 26 4.81 21.72 2.29
C LYS A 26 3.85 21.38 1.16
N GLY A 27 3.11 20.30 1.35
CA GLY A 27 1.89 20.04 0.57
C GLY A 27 1.65 18.61 0.11
N ASP A 28 2.62 17.70 0.20
CA ASP A 28 2.40 16.31 -0.18
C ASP A 28 1.79 15.51 0.97
N ASP A 29 0.63 14.91 0.73
CA ASP A 29 -0.02 13.96 1.65
C ASP A 29 0.89 12.73 1.81
N PRO A 30 1.55 12.52 2.97
CA PRO A 30 2.49 11.40 3.14
C PRO A 30 1.79 10.07 2.93
N CYS A 31 0.48 9.99 3.17
CA CYS A 31 -0.35 8.81 2.94
C CYS A 31 -0.47 8.40 1.46
N LYS A 32 -0.10 9.27 0.52
CA LYS A 32 -0.11 9.00 -0.93
C LYS A 32 1.27 8.73 -1.53
N ARG A 33 2.32 9.24 -0.88
CA ARG A 33 3.69 9.22 -1.42
C ARG A 33 4.55 8.12 -0.81
N MET A 34 4.36 7.84 0.48
CA MET A 34 5.14 6.83 1.19
C MET A 34 4.52 5.45 1.02
N THR A 35 5.37 4.43 1.03
CA THR A 35 4.93 3.04 1.08
C THR A 35 4.30 2.72 2.43
N THR A 36 3.49 1.67 2.48
CA THR A 36 2.90 1.18 3.73
C THR A 36 3.96 0.88 4.80
N GLN A 37 5.12 0.33 4.42
CA GLN A 37 6.21 0.02 5.36
C GLN A 37 6.83 1.29 5.94
N GLU A 38 7.09 2.30 5.12
CA GLU A 38 7.59 3.60 5.58
C GLU A 38 6.57 4.28 6.51
N LEU A 39 5.29 4.27 6.14
CA LEU A 39 4.22 4.85 6.96
C LEU A 39 4.11 4.15 8.32
N ILE A 40 4.23 2.81 8.37
CA ILE A 40 4.21 2.07 9.64
C ILE A 40 5.44 2.40 10.50
N ALA A 41 6.60 2.63 9.91
CA ALA A 41 7.80 3.02 10.66
C ALA A 41 7.65 4.39 11.35
N PHE A 42 6.94 5.34 10.72
CA PHE A 42 6.65 6.66 11.30
C PHE A 42 5.40 6.67 12.18
N TYR A 43 4.41 5.84 11.89
CA TYR A 43 3.10 5.78 12.55
C TYR A 43 2.76 4.32 12.89
N PRO A 44 3.25 3.79 14.03
CA PRO A 44 3.08 2.40 14.40
C PRO A 44 1.61 2.01 14.63
N GLU A 45 0.71 2.97 14.85
CA GLU A 45 -0.74 2.68 14.94
C GLU A 45 -1.32 2.13 13.63
N LEU A 46 -0.63 2.29 12.50
CA LEU A 46 -1.02 1.71 11.22
C LEU A 46 -0.70 0.22 11.10
N ASP A 47 0.21 -0.32 11.93
CA ASP A 47 0.65 -1.71 11.86
C ASP A 47 -0.50 -2.68 12.14
N GLU A 48 -1.29 -2.40 13.19
CA GLU A 48 -2.39 -3.28 13.59
C GLU A 48 -3.42 -3.44 12.45
N LEU A 49 -3.76 -2.32 11.79
CA LEU A 49 -4.68 -2.33 10.66
C LEU A 49 -4.08 -3.06 9.45
N ALA A 50 -2.81 -2.81 9.12
CA ALA A 50 -2.12 -3.48 8.02
C ALA A 50 -2.07 -5.00 8.20
N ARG A 51 -1.75 -5.48 9.41
CA ARG A 51 -1.76 -6.92 9.73
C ARG A 51 -3.15 -7.52 9.64
N LYS A 52 -4.18 -6.80 10.10
CA LYS A 52 -5.58 -7.24 9.97
C LYS A 52 -5.96 -7.41 8.50
N HIS A 53 -5.65 -6.41 7.66
CA HIS A 53 -5.91 -6.46 6.22
C HIS A 53 -5.18 -7.60 5.52
N GLN A 54 -3.94 -7.88 5.92
CA GLN A 54 -3.18 -9.02 5.42
C GLN A 54 -3.87 -10.34 5.79
N LEU A 55 -4.25 -10.53 7.05
CA LEU A 55 -4.92 -11.73 7.52
C LEU A 55 -6.26 -11.98 6.81
N GLU A 56 -7.05 -10.93 6.60
CA GLU A 56 -8.32 -11.02 5.87
C GLU A 56 -8.11 -11.41 4.40
N THR A 57 -7.07 -10.87 3.76
CA THR A 57 -6.72 -11.25 2.39
C THR A 57 -6.28 -12.71 2.32
N ASP A 58 -5.42 -13.15 3.24
CA ASP A 58 -4.91 -14.51 3.27
C ASP A 58 -6.04 -15.53 3.48
N LYS A 59 -7.01 -15.20 4.34
CA LYS A 59 -8.22 -16.00 4.52
C LYS A 59 -9.01 -16.14 3.22
N LEU A 60 -9.26 -15.03 2.52
CA LEU A 60 -10.01 -15.04 1.26
C LEU A 60 -9.28 -15.84 0.18
N LEU A 61 -7.97 -15.63 0.02
CA LEU A 61 -7.16 -16.36 -0.95
C LEU A 61 -7.11 -17.86 -0.65
N THR A 62 -7.09 -18.24 0.62
CA THR A 62 -7.13 -19.65 1.03
C THR A 62 -8.48 -20.29 0.68
N LEU A 63 -9.57 -19.57 0.89
CA LEU A 63 -10.91 -19.99 0.48
C LEU A 63 -10.98 -20.18 -1.04
N HIS A 64 -10.51 -19.20 -1.82
CA HIS A 64 -10.49 -19.29 -3.29
C HIS A 64 -9.67 -20.47 -3.78
N ARG A 65 -8.46 -20.70 -3.24
CA ARG A 65 -7.66 -21.88 -3.57
C ARG A 65 -8.40 -23.20 -3.31
N THR A 66 -9.17 -23.26 -2.23
CA THR A 66 -9.97 -24.46 -1.90
C THR A 66 -11.10 -24.65 -2.91
N GLN A 67 -11.77 -23.56 -3.30
CA GLN A 67 -12.78 -23.58 -4.35
C GLN A 67 -12.20 -23.97 -5.72
N ASP A 68 -11.00 -23.50 -6.06
CA ASP A 68 -10.35 -23.81 -7.34
C ASP A 68 -10.05 -25.31 -7.47
N VAL A 69 -9.61 -25.94 -6.37
CA VAL A 69 -9.43 -27.40 -6.33
C VAL A 69 -10.77 -28.11 -6.59
N LEU A 70 -11.86 -27.65 -5.97
CA LEU A 70 -13.19 -28.24 -6.17
C LEU A 70 -13.71 -28.01 -7.60
N VAL A 71 -13.50 -26.83 -8.16
CA VAL A 71 -13.86 -26.48 -9.55
C VAL A 71 -13.11 -27.38 -10.52
N ASN A 72 -11.80 -27.55 -10.34
CA ASN A 72 -10.99 -28.42 -11.18
C ASN A 72 -11.43 -29.88 -11.11
N LEU A 73 -11.77 -30.37 -9.91
CA LEU A 73 -12.31 -31.73 -9.75
C LEU A 73 -13.65 -31.91 -10.48
N LYS A 74 -14.55 -30.92 -10.40
CA LYS A 74 -15.85 -30.97 -11.10
C LYS A 74 -15.73 -30.83 -12.61
N MET A 75 -14.82 -29.99 -13.09
CA MET A 75 -14.50 -29.89 -14.52
C MET A 75 -13.94 -31.22 -15.05
N SER A 76 -13.06 -31.87 -14.28
CA SER A 76 -12.47 -33.16 -14.65
C SER A 76 -13.49 -34.30 -14.69
N SER A 77 -14.62 -34.17 -13.99
CA SER A 77 -15.71 -35.15 -13.98
C SER A 77 -16.88 -34.75 -14.89
N GLU A 78 -16.72 -33.75 -15.75
CA GLU A 78 -17.75 -33.20 -16.65
C GLU A 78 -19.02 -32.70 -15.91
N GLN A 79 -18.92 -32.40 -14.61
CA GLN A 79 -20.01 -31.92 -13.77
C GLN A 79 -20.12 -30.39 -13.74
N LEU A 80 -19.20 -29.68 -14.39
CA LEU A 80 -19.15 -28.23 -14.44
C LEU A 80 -18.70 -27.78 -15.83
N ASP A 81 -19.48 -26.89 -16.44
CA ASP A 81 -19.15 -26.33 -17.75
C ASP A 81 -17.95 -25.37 -17.66
N PRO A 82 -17.06 -25.34 -18.66
CA PRO A 82 -15.93 -24.41 -18.68
C PRO A 82 -16.30 -22.93 -18.54
N GLU A 83 -17.45 -22.51 -19.08
CA GLU A 83 -17.94 -21.13 -18.93
C GLU A 83 -18.36 -20.85 -17.48
N GLU A 84 -19.01 -21.82 -16.82
CA GLU A 84 -19.35 -21.69 -15.40
C GLU A 84 -18.10 -21.63 -14.52
N ALA A 85 -17.07 -22.44 -14.83
CA ALA A 85 -15.78 -22.39 -14.15
C ALA A 85 -15.10 -21.03 -14.32
N LEU A 86 -15.10 -20.47 -15.55
CA LEU A 86 -14.57 -19.14 -15.82
C LEU A 86 -15.31 -18.06 -15.01
N GLN A 87 -16.63 -18.13 -14.94
CA GLN A 87 -17.43 -17.18 -14.15
C GLN A 87 -17.12 -17.24 -12.67
N ILE A 88 -16.82 -18.43 -12.12
CA ILE A 88 -16.36 -18.59 -10.74
C ILE A 88 -15.01 -17.89 -10.56
N SER A 89 -14.04 -18.13 -11.44
CA SER A 89 -12.72 -17.48 -11.35
C SER A 89 -12.79 -15.96 -11.48
N LEU A 90 -13.61 -15.43 -12.39
CA LEU A 90 -13.82 -13.99 -12.53
C LEU A 90 -14.45 -13.38 -11.27
N ARG A 91 -15.39 -14.08 -10.63
CA ARG A 91 -15.99 -13.65 -9.36
C ARG A 91 -14.94 -13.56 -8.26
N GLN A 92 -14.07 -14.56 -8.11
CA GLN A 92 -13.00 -14.56 -7.12
C GLN A 92 -12.03 -13.38 -7.31
N VAL A 93 -11.63 -13.08 -8.54
CA VAL A 93 -10.78 -11.92 -8.85
C VAL A 93 -11.47 -10.62 -8.44
N ASN A 94 -12.77 -10.48 -8.74
CA ASN A 94 -13.55 -9.31 -8.36
C ASN A 94 -13.69 -9.15 -6.84
N GLU A 95 -13.86 -10.25 -6.10
CA GLU A 95 -13.91 -10.25 -4.64
C GLU A 95 -12.59 -9.76 -4.03
N VAL A 96 -11.44 -10.23 -4.53
CA VAL A 96 -10.12 -9.76 -4.08
C VAL A 96 -9.93 -8.28 -4.40
N ALA A 97 -10.29 -7.85 -5.60
CA ALA A 97 -10.18 -6.44 -6.01
C ALA A 97 -11.05 -5.53 -5.13
N ALA A 98 -12.28 -5.94 -4.82
CA ALA A 98 -13.19 -5.22 -3.94
C ALA A 98 -12.62 -5.13 -2.52
N LEU A 99 -12.11 -6.23 -1.97
CA LEU A 99 -11.48 -6.27 -0.65
C LEU A 99 -10.29 -5.31 -0.59
N ARG A 100 -9.36 -5.39 -1.55
CA ARG A 100 -8.18 -4.52 -1.59
C ARG A 100 -8.53 -3.04 -1.71
N LYS A 101 -9.57 -2.70 -2.48
CA LYS A 101 -10.05 -1.33 -2.59
C LYS A 101 -10.59 -0.81 -1.26
N ALA A 102 -11.37 -1.61 -0.54
CA ALA A 102 -11.90 -1.24 0.77
C ALA A 102 -10.78 -1.06 1.80
N GLN A 103 -9.81 -1.97 1.82
CA GLN A 103 -8.63 -1.92 2.69
C GLN A 103 -7.80 -0.65 2.43
N ALA A 104 -7.54 -0.32 1.16
CA ALA A 104 -6.81 0.89 0.79
C ALA A 104 -7.52 2.16 1.29
N ALA A 105 -8.85 2.24 1.14
CA ALA A 105 -9.62 3.39 1.62
C ALA A 105 -9.60 3.53 3.14
N GLU A 106 -9.72 2.41 3.88
CA GLU A 106 -9.64 2.39 5.34
C GLU A 106 -8.25 2.78 5.84
N PHE A 107 -7.19 2.24 5.22
CA PHE A 107 -5.81 2.57 5.56
C PHE A 107 -5.49 4.04 5.30
N GLU A 108 -5.90 4.58 4.15
CA GLU A 108 -5.71 6.00 3.81
C GLU A 108 -6.47 6.92 4.79
N ALA A 109 -7.68 6.53 5.21
CA ALA A 109 -8.46 7.27 6.20
C ALA A 109 -7.76 7.29 7.58
N LEU A 110 -7.25 6.14 8.03
CA LEU A 110 -6.52 6.05 9.30
C LEU A 110 -5.19 6.82 9.21
N CYS A 111 -4.44 6.66 8.12
CA CYS A 111 -3.19 7.36 7.88
C CYS A 111 -3.37 8.88 7.99
N ARG A 112 -4.35 9.45 7.29
CA ARG A 112 -4.62 10.89 7.39
C ARG A 112 -5.03 11.34 8.79
N LYS A 113 -5.69 10.47 9.56
CA LYS A 113 -6.08 10.76 10.94
C LYS A 113 -4.88 10.79 11.88
N VAL A 114 -3.93 9.86 11.74
CA VAL A 114 -2.72 9.82 12.59
C VAL A 114 -1.72 10.92 12.23
N VAL A 115 -1.54 11.19 10.93
CA VAL A 115 -0.68 12.29 10.45
C VAL A 115 -1.14 13.63 11.00
N LYS A 116 -2.46 13.92 10.97
CA LYS A 116 -3.03 15.16 11.52
C LYS A 116 -2.91 15.30 13.04
N ARG A 117 -2.70 14.21 13.78
CA ARG A 117 -2.52 14.23 15.24
C ARG A 117 -1.07 14.44 15.66
N GLY A 118 -0.13 14.01 14.83
CA GLY A 118 1.30 14.11 15.09
C GLY A 118 1.95 15.42 14.62
N TRP A 119 1.18 16.33 14.04
CA TRP A 119 1.59 17.67 13.59
C TRP A 119 1.04 18.76 14.52
#